data_AF-A0A1G4J7L7-F1
#
_entry.id   AF-A0A1G4J7L7-F1
#
_cell.length_a   1.000
_cell.length_b   1.000
_cell.length_c   1.000
_cell.angle_alpha   90.00
_cell.angle_beta   90.00
_cell.angle_gamma   90.00
#
_symmetry.space_group_name_H-M   'P 1'
#
loop_
_entity.id
_entity.type
_entity.pdbx_description
1 polymer ?
#
loop_
_entity_poly.entity_id
_entity_poly.type
_entity_poly.pdbx_seq_one_letter_code
_entity_poly.pdbx_strand_id
1 'polypeptide(L)'
;MGKGAAKFGYKSGLLPNARSILKRPTIKQTDVLEKLQSVKPKGPEGVGYADNIAHPKGSHRVSAPIEIIDVEKLISSTVPEPQQAKVARTVQQEAKQHKAQLRREYLSEAFRAEEKRVLRQAELLKKKEASLAEQRQVELAALNESRSSDLTLPTMDNLLRGPLMRQRTPEEKEILEMKRKQNRDVLQLRAKERKLENLLKLYHVSDEFIVSESQLLKKIDEVFANESSEALRTKLSVGNAKPKSRNEKEMGDALFGSLGGGNFVGLPTVKDYVSGELNSFAKEVEAQNQALIKQKQQDMDTIL
;
A
#
# COMPACT_ATOMS: atom_id res chain seq x y z
N MET A 1 9.95 21.57 -48.83
CA MET A 1 9.73 20.21 -48.29
C MET A 1 8.95 20.33 -46.98
N GLY A 2 7.83 19.63 -46.81
CA GLY A 2 7.02 19.74 -45.59
C GLY A 2 7.70 19.08 -44.37
N LYS A 3 7.57 19.68 -43.18
CA LYS A 3 8.12 19.19 -41.91
C LYS A 3 7.77 17.72 -41.60
N GLY A 4 6.65 17.21 -42.11
CA GLY A 4 6.20 15.82 -41.92
C GLY A 4 6.84 14.78 -42.84
N ALA A 5 7.57 15.18 -43.89
CA ALA A 5 8.12 14.24 -44.88
C ALA A 5 9.20 13.32 -44.29
N ALA A 6 9.91 13.75 -43.25
CA ALA A 6 10.94 12.96 -42.58
C ALA A 6 10.41 11.62 -42.04
N LYS A 7 9.15 11.59 -41.56
CA LYS A 7 8.50 10.36 -41.08
C LYS A 7 8.36 9.28 -42.16
N PHE A 8 8.33 9.68 -43.43
CA PHE A 8 8.13 8.81 -44.59
C PHE A 8 9.40 8.70 -45.46
N GLY A 9 10.57 8.95 -44.87
CA GLY A 9 11.85 8.88 -45.58
C GLY A 9 12.04 10.01 -46.60
N TYR A 10 11.57 11.22 -46.27
CA TYR A 10 11.68 12.43 -47.10
C TYR A 10 11.00 12.36 -48.47
N LYS A 11 10.04 11.43 -48.64
CA LYS A 11 9.24 11.32 -49.87
C LYS A 11 8.09 12.33 -49.83
N SER A 12 7.99 13.16 -50.87
CA SER A 12 6.86 14.09 -51.05
C SER A 12 5.70 13.40 -51.77
N GLY A 13 4.53 13.38 -51.14
CA GLY A 13 3.32 12.72 -51.67
C GLY A 13 3.05 11.36 -51.03
N LEU A 14 1.78 10.95 -51.01
CA LEU A 14 1.34 9.66 -50.46
C LEU A 14 0.76 8.80 -51.58
N LEU A 15 1.27 7.57 -51.73
CA LEU A 15 0.66 6.56 -52.59
C LEU A 15 -0.58 5.97 -51.90
N PRO A 16 -1.60 5.53 -52.65
CA PRO A 16 -2.71 4.78 -52.07
C PRO A 16 -2.21 3.47 -51.46
N ASN A 17 -2.90 3.00 -50.43
CA ASN A 17 -2.56 1.74 -49.76
C ASN A 17 -2.62 0.57 -50.73
N ALA A 18 -1.55 -0.24 -50.77
CA ALA A 18 -1.49 -1.44 -51.58
C ALA A 18 -2.61 -2.42 -51.16
N ARG A 19 -3.45 -2.82 -52.12
CA ARG A 19 -4.53 -3.78 -51.87
C ARG A 19 -3.93 -5.19 -51.79
N SER A 20 -4.15 -5.89 -50.68
CA SER A 20 -3.75 -7.29 -50.53
C SER A 20 -4.48 -8.18 -51.56
N ILE A 21 -3.77 -9.15 -52.14
CA ILE A 21 -4.36 -10.10 -53.10
C ILE A 21 -5.24 -11.11 -52.34
N LEU A 22 -4.68 -11.76 -51.32
CA LEU A 22 -5.41 -12.61 -50.37
C LEU A 22 -5.89 -11.76 -49.19
N LYS A 23 -7.20 -11.76 -48.93
CA LYS A 23 -7.82 -10.91 -47.90
C LYS A 23 -7.85 -11.51 -46.50
N ARG A 24 -7.70 -12.83 -46.39
CA ARG A 24 -7.78 -13.62 -45.16
C ARG A 24 -6.60 -14.59 -45.10
N PRO A 25 -6.23 -15.11 -43.92
CA PRO A 25 -5.15 -16.07 -43.79
C PRO A 25 -5.44 -17.37 -44.56
N THR A 26 -4.38 -18.01 -45.04
CA THR A 26 -4.47 -19.29 -45.74
C THR A 26 -4.24 -20.48 -44.81
N ILE A 27 -4.68 -21.66 -45.22
CA ILE A 27 -4.49 -22.91 -44.46
C ILE A 27 -3.00 -23.19 -44.18
N LYS A 28 -2.10 -22.83 -45.09
CA LYS A 28 -0.66 -23.10 -44.93
C LYS A 28 0.02 -22.21 -43.89
N GLN A 29 -0.64 -21.15 -43.41
CA GLN A 29 -0.09 -20.24 -42.40
C GLN A 29 -0.29 -20.79 -40.99
N THR A 30 0.42 -21.87 -40.65
CA THR A 30 0.28 -22.60 -39.38
C THR A 30 0.43 -21.71 -38.16
N ASP A 31 1.41 -20.79 -38.15
CA ASP A 31 1.65 -19.89 -37.02
C ASP A 31 0.44 -19.01 -36.67
N VAL A 32 -0.27 -18.55 -37.69
CA VAL A 32 -1.47 -17.73 -37.51
C VAL A 32 -2.60 -18.59 -37.01
N LEU A 33 -2.74 -19.80 -37.54
CA LEU A 33 -3.78 -20.75 -37.12
C LEU A 33 -3.61 -21.17 -35.66
N GLU A 34 -2.39 -21.49 -35.24
CA GLU A 34 -2.07 -21.83 -33.85
C GLU A 34 -2.42 -20.67 -32.91
N LYS A 35 -2.09 -19.42 -33.29
CA LYS A 35 -2.48 -18.23 -32.52
C LYS A 35 -3.99 -18.06 -32.42
N LEU A 36 -4.73 -18.31 -33.50
CA LEU A 36 -6.19 -18.19 -33.50
C LEU A 36 -6.89 -19.29 -32.70
N GLN A 37 -6.32 -20.49 -32.66
CA GLN A 37 -6.84 -21.64 -31.90
C GLN A 37 -6.40 -21.63 -30.44
N SER A 38 -5.33 -20.89 -30.10
CA SER A 38 -4.84 -20.78 -28.74
C SER A 38 -5.91 -20.27 -27.77
N VAL A 39 -5.88 -20.79 -26.54
CA VAL A 39 -6.81 -20.38 -25.48
C VAL A 39 -6.58 -18.90 -25.18
N LYS A 40 -7.63 -18.10 -25.33
CA LYS A 40 -7.54 -16.65 -25.09
C LYS A 40 -7.28 -16.38 -23.60
N PRO A 41 -6.31 -15.51 -23.27
CA PRO A 41 -5.99 -15.22 -21.88
C PRO A 41 -7.19 -14.59 -21.15
N LYS A 42 -7.24 -14.80 -19.83
CA LYS A 42 -8.20 -14.19 -18.89
C LYS A 42 -7.42 -13.28 -17.92
N GLY A 43 -8.10 -12.28 -17.35
CA GLY A 43 -7.49 -11.35 -16.38
C GLY A 43 -7.27 -9.95 -16.96
N PRO A 44 -6.23 -9.21 -16.51
CA PRO A 44 -6.03 -7.80 -16.87
C PRO A 44 -5.72 -7.60 -18.36
N GLU A 45 -5.01 -8.54 -18.98
CA GLU A 45 -4.75 -8.57 -20.43
C GLU A 45 -5.68 -9.56 -21.16
N GLY A 46 -6.83 -9.86 -20.54
CA GLY A 46 -7.75 -10.87 -21.03
C GLY A 46 -8.57 -10.42 -22.24
N VAL A 47 -8.98 -11.37 -23.09
CA VAL A 47 -9.84 -11.12 -24.25
C VAL A 47 -11.18 -11.84 -24.09
N GLY A 48 -12.27 -11.10 -24.24
CA GLY A 48 -13.65 -11.60 -24.16
C GLY A 48 -14.22 -11.59 -22.73
N TYR A 49 -15.36 -12.25 -22.55
CA TYR A 49 -16.03 -12.31 -21.25
C TYR A 49 -15.31 -13.27 -20.29
N ALA A 50 -15.23 -12.88 -19.00
CA ALA A 50 -14.77 -13.75 -17.94
C ALA A 50 -15.78 -14.88 -17.68
N ASP A 51 -15.32 -15.97 -17.08
CA ASP A 51 -16.15 -17.13 -16.81
C ASP A 51 -17.25 -16.77 -15.81
N ASN A 52 -18.46 -17.29 -16.03
CA ASN A 52 -19.67 -17.02 -15.24
C ASN A 52 -20.21 -15.58 -15.24
N ILE A 53 -19.61 -14.65 -15.99
CA ILE A 53 -20.20 -13.32 -16.23
C ILE A 53 -21.12 -13.39 -17.45
N ALA A 54 -22.39 -13.01 -17.28
CA ALA A 54 -23.34 -12.96 -18.40
C ALA A 54 -22.91 -11.93 -19.46
N HIS A 55 -23.20 -12.22 -20.73
CA HIS A 55 -23.05 -11.26 -21.82
C HIS A 55 -24.40 -10.58 -22.10
N PRO A 56 -24.42 -9.36 -22.65
CA PRO A 56 -25.67 -8.63 -22.87
C PRO A 56 -26.59 -9.36 -23.85
N LYS A 57 -27.90 -9.29 -23.59
CA LYS A 57 -28.94 -9.93 -24.40
C LYS A 57 -28.88 -9.42 -25.85
N GLY A 58 -28.88 -10.34 -26.81
CA GLY A 58 -28.79 -10.01 -28.25
C GLY A 58 -27.37 -9.82 -28.78
N SER A 59 -26.35 -9.93 -27.92
CA SER A 59 -24.95 -9.97 -28.36
C SER A 59 -24.42 -11.41 -28.40
N HIS A 60 -23.33 -11.64 -29.13
CA HIS A 60 -22.60 -12.90 -29.06
C HIS A 60 -21.47 -12.81 -28.04
N ARG A 61 -21.36 -13.84 -27.18
CA ARG A 61 -20.28 -13.94 -26.19
C ARG A 61 -18.90 -14.10 -26.83
N VAL A 62 -18.82 -14.82 -27.94
CA VAL A 62 -17.57 -15.16 -28.64
C VAL A 62 -17.50 -14.40 -29.95
N SER A 63 -16.31 -13.90 -30.29
CA SER A 63 -16.04 -13.30 -31.60
C SER A 63 -16.29 -14.30 -32.72
N ALA A 64 -16.83 -13.83 -33.85
CA ALA A 64 -17.01 -14.67 -35.02
C ALA A 64 -15.69 -15.36 -35.43
N PRO A 65 -15.73 -16.64 -35.83
CA PRO A 65 -14.54 -17.34 -36.30
C PRO A 65 -14.03 -16.69 -37.59
N ILE A 66 -12.71 -16.60 -37.72
CA ILE A 66 -12.07 -16.09 -38.93
C ILE A 66 -12.12 -17.19 -39.99
N GLU A 67 -12.67 -16.87 -41.17
CA GLU A 67 -12.68 -17.78 -42.32
C GLU A 67 -11.26 -17.98 -42.87
N ILE A 68 -10.82 -19.23 -42.91
CA ILE A 68 -9.51 -19.61 -43.43
C ILE A 68 -9.66 -20.00 -44.90
N ILE A 69 -8.82 -19.43 -45.75
CA ILE A 69 -8.88 -19.66 -47.19
C ILE A 69 -8.01 -20.87 -47.57
N ASP A 70 -8.62 -21.83 -48.27
CA ASP A 70 -7.89 -22.79 -49.08
C ASP A 70 -7.67 -22.19 -50.48
N VAL A 71 -6.41 -21.94 -50.84
CA VAL A 71 -6.07 -21.24 -52.08
C VAL A 71 -6.53 -22.01 -53.31
N GLU A 72 -6.40 -23.34 -53.31
CA GLU A 72 -6.80 -24.14 -54.48
C GLU A 72 -8.32 -24.22 -54.63
N LYS A 73 -9.08 -24.26 -53.52
CA LYS A 73 -10.55 -24.16 -53.57
C LYS A 73 -11.02 -22.76 -53.97
N LEU A 74 -10.28 -21.73 -53.58
CA LEU A 74 -10.57 -20.37 -54.00
C LEU A 74 -10.31 -20.18 -55.50
N ILE A 75 -9.22 -20.76 -56.03
CA ILE A 75 -8.95 -20.76 -57.48
C ILE A 75 -10.05 -21.50 -58.23
N SER A 76 -10.45 -22.70 -57.79
CA SER A 76 -11.47 -23.48 -58.51
C SER A 76 -12.86 -22.81 -58.51
N SER A 77 -13.20 -22.07 -57.45
CA SER A 77 -14.47 -21.33 -57.35
C SER A 77 -14.47 -20.01 -58.12
N THR A 78 -13.37 -19.25 -58.10
CA THR A 78 -13.28 -17.94 -58.77
C THR A 78 -12.92 -18.04 -60.25
N VAL A 79 -12.14 -19.06 -60.60
CA VAL A 79 -11.59 -19.32 -61.92
C VAL A 79 -11.95 -20.76 -62.33
N PRO A 80 -13.23 -21.05 -62.58
CA PRO A 80 -13.62 -22.38 -63.05
C PRO A 80 -13.13 -22.61 -64.48
N GLU A 81 -12.62 -23.81 -64.73
CA GLU A 81 -12.34 -24.27 -66.09
C GLU A 81 -13.65 -24.48 -66.87
N PRO A 82 -13.65 -24.21 -68.18
CA PRO A 82 -14.85 -24.41 -68.99
C PRO A 82 -15.21 -25.89 -69.05
N GLN A 83 -16.42 -26.25 -68.59
CA GLN A 83 -16.92 -27.63 -68.61
C GLN A 83 -16.95 -28.25 -70.03
N GLN A 84 -17.06 -27.40 -71.06
CA GLN A 84 -16.98 -27.80 -72.46
C GLN A 84 -16.12 -26.80 -73.22
N ALA A 85 -15.06 -27.29 -73.88
CA ALA A 85 -14.26 -26.50 -74.81
C ALA A 85 -15.07 -26.21 -76.08
N LYS A 86 -15.89 -25.16 -76.03
CA LYS A 86 -16.63 -24.70 -77.22
C LYS A 86 -15.65 -24.17 -78.24
N VAL A 87 -15.57 -24.82 -79.40
CA VAL A 87 -14.80 -24.33 -80.55
C VAL A 87 -15.37 -22.96 -80.94
N ALA A 88 -14.53 -21.93 -80.92
CA ALA A 88 -14.94 -20.60 -81.33
C ALA A 88 -15.32 -20.59 -82.81
N ARG A 89 -16.46 -19.99 -83.14
CA ARG A 89 -16.95 -19.91 -84.53
C ARG A 89 -16.61 -18.59 -85.22
N THR A 90 -16.14 -17.60 -84.46
CA THR A 90 -15.83 -16.26 -84.95
C THR A 90 -14.55 -15.74 -84.28
N VAL A 91 -13.80 -14.89 -85.00
CA VAL A 91 -12.57 -14.26 -84.48
C VAL A 91 -12.81 -13.48 -83.17
N GLN A 92 -13.99 -12.88 -83.01
CA GLN A 92 -14.36 -12.20 -81.77
C GLN A 92 -14.55 -13.16 -80.60
N GLN A 93 -15.07 -14.37 -80.85
CA GLN A 93 -15.21 -15.41 -79.83
C GLN A 93 -13.83 -15.96 -79.44
N GLU A 94 -12.92 -16.16 -80.40
CA GLU A 94 -11.53 -16.56 -80.13
C GLU A 94 -10.83 -15.53 -79.24
N ALA A 95 -10.91 -14.24 -79.57
CA ALA A 95 -10.32 -13.18 -78.78
C ALA A 95 -10.90 -13.10 -77.35
N LYS A 96 -12.20 -13.36 -77.18
CA LYS A 96 -12.84 -13.43 -75.85
C LYS A 96 -12.39 -14.66 -75.07
N GLN A 97 -12.27 -15.82 -75.71
CA GLN A 97 -11.78 -17.05 -75.08
C GLN A 97 -10.33 -16.89 -74.63
N HIS A 98 -9.47 -16.34 -75.49
CA HIS A 98 -8.08 -16.05 -75.17
C HIS A 98 -7.94 -15.07 -73.99
N LYS A 99 -8.69 -13.96 -74.00
CA LYS A 99 -8.71 -13.02 -72.86
C LYS A 99 -9.20 -13.68 -71.58
N ALA A 100 -10.20 -14.56 -71.65
CA ALA A 100 -10.68 -15.30 -70.49
C ALA A 100 -9.61 -16.26 -69.97
N GLN A 101 -8.92 -16.98 -70.85
CA GLN A 101 -7.82 -17.86 -70.50
C GLN A 101 -6.69 -17.09 -69.81
N LEU A 102 -6.22 -15.99 -70.39
CA LEU A 102 -5.18 -15.15 -69.77
C LEU A 102 -5.59 -14.64 -68.38
N ARG A 103 -6.84 -14.20 -68.21
CA ARG A 103 -7.33 -13.75 -66.89
C ARG A 103 -7.31 -14.89 -65.87
N ARG A 104 -7.68 -16.10 -66.29
CA ARG A 104 -7.66 -17.29 -65.43
C ARG A 104 -6.23 -17.63 -65.02
N GLU A 105 -5.31 -17.67 -65.98
CA GLU A 105 -3.89 -17.95 -65.77
C GLU A 105 -3.28 -16.95 -64.78
N TYR A 106 -3.32 -15.65 -65.08
CA TYR A 106 -2.74 -14.62 -64.21
C TYR A 106 -3.35 -14.57 -62.81
N LEU A 107 -4.66 -14.76 -62.69
CA LEU A 107 -5.34 -14.74 -61.38
C LEU A 107 -4.93 -15.96 -60.55
N SER A 108 -4.89 -17.16 -61.16
CA SER A 108 -4.44 -18.38 -60.49
C SER A 108 -2.98 -18.30 -60.03
N GLU A 109 -2.11 -17.75 -60.89
CA GLU A 109 -0.70 -17.51 -60.57
C GLU A 109 -0.55 -16.48 -59.45
N ALA A 110 -1.31 -15.39 -59.48
CA ALA A 110 -1.27 -14.36 -58.45
C ALA A 110 -1.62 -14.90 -57.06
N PHE A 111 -2.64 -15.77 -56.95
CA PHE A 111 -2.99 -16.38 -55.67
C PHE A 111 -1.91 -17.35 -55.16
N ARG A 112 -1.38 -18.21 -56.03
CA ARG A 112 -0.30 -19.14 -55.66
C ARG A 112 0.99 -18.40 -55.28
N ALA A 113 1.33 -17.34 -56.01
CA ALA A 113 2.51 -16.53 -55.75
C ALA A 113 2.38 -15.75 -54.44
N GLU A 114 1.20 -15.18 -54.15
CA GLU A 114 0.97 -14.45 -52.90
C GLU A 114 1.03 -15.38 -51.69
N GLU A 115 0.48 -16.60 -51.76
CA GLU A 115 0.61 -17.57 -50.68
C GLU A 115 2.08 -17.89 -50.38
N LYS A 116 2.87 -18.20 -51.42
CA LYS A 116 4.31 -18.46 -51.29
C LYS A 116 5.06 -17.25 -50.72
N ARG A 117 4.71 -16.04 -51.14
CA ARG A 117 5.31 -14.80 -50.65
C ARG A 117 5.07 -14.62 -49.15
N VAL A 118 3.83 -14.83 -48.69
CA VAL A 118 3.49 -14.66 -47.27
C VAL A 118 4.20 -15.71 -46.40
N LEU A 119 4.27 -16.96 -46.85
CA LEU A 119 5.02 -18.01 -46.16
C LEU A 119 6.51 -17.65 -46.04
N ARG A 120 7.13 -17.23 -47.15
CA ARG A 120 8.53 -16.79 -47.16
C ARG A 120 8.77 -15.58 -46.24
N GLN A 121 7.82 -14.64 -46.18
CA GLN A 121 7.92 -13.49 -45.29
C GLN A 121 7.89 -13.92 -43.82
N ALA A 122 7.02 -14.87 -43.45
CA ALA A 122 6.97 -15.41 -42.09
C ALA A 122 8.28 -16.11 -41.71
N GLU A 123 8.85 -16.92 -42.60
CA GLU A 123 10.14 -17.56 -42.39
C GLU A 123 11.29 -16.55 -42.20
N LEU A 124 11.31 -15.48 -43.00
CA LEU A 124 12.31 -14.41 -42.86
C LEU A 124 12.18 -13.66 -41.54
N LEU A 125 10.94 -13.43 -41.06
CA LEU A 125 10.71 -12.81 -39.76
C LEU A 125 11.21 -13.71 -38.63
N LYS A 126 10.89 -15.00 -38.66
CA LYS A 126 11.40 -15.98 -37.67
C LYS A 126 12.92 -16.03 -37.62
N LYS A 127 13.57 -16.09 -38.79
CA LYS A 127 15.04 -16.06 -38.88
C LYS A 127 15.63 -14.78 -38.30
N LYS A 128 14.99 -13.63 -38.58
CA LYS A 128 15.41 -12.34 -38.05
C LYS A 128 15.26 -12.29 -36.53
N GLU A 129 14.13 -12.74 -35.99
CA GLU A 129 13.88 -12.78 -34.55
C GLU A 129 14.89 -13.69 -33.83
N ALA A 130 15.17 -14.87 -34.39
CA ALA A 130 16.21 -15.76 -33.87
C ALA A 130 17.59 -15.10 -33.87
N SER A 131 18.00 -14.48 -34.99
CA SER A 131 19.29 -13.79 -35.08
C SER A 131 19.42 -12.62 -34.10
N LEU A 132 18.33 -11.88 -33.85
CA LEU A 132 18.31 -10.80 -32.87
C LEU A 132 18.38 -11.33 -31.44
N ALA A 133 17.73 -12.45 -31.15
CA ALA A 133 17.81 -13.09 -29.84
C ALA A 133 19.23 -13.60 -29.57
N GLU A 134 19.88 -14.23 -30.55
CA GLU A 134 21.27 -14.67 -30.46
C GLU A 134 22.22 -13.47 -30.26
N GLN A 135 22.07 -12.40 -31.04
CA GLN A 135 22.86 -11.18 -30.86
C GLN A 135 22.71 -10.60 -29.45
N ARG A 136 21.49 -10.52 -28.92
CA ARG A 136 21.25 -10.06 -27.55
C ARG A 136 21.89 -10.98 -26.51
N GLN A 137 21.87 -12.29 -26.71
CA GLN A 137 22.51 -13.23 -25.79
C GLN A 137 24.04 -13.07 -25.81
N VAL A 138 24.63 -12.89 -26.99
CA VAL A 138 26.07 -12.62 -27.13
C VAL A 138 26.45 -11.29 -26.49
N GLU A 139 25.65 -10.24 -26.70
CA GLU A 139 25.84 -8.93 -26.05
C GLU A 139 25.75 -9.04 -24.53
N LEU A 140 24.74 -9.74 -24.00
CA LEU A 140 24.58 -9.97 -22.57
C LEU A 140 25.75 -10.80 -22.00
N ALA A 141 26.23 -11.82 -22.72
CA ALA A 141 27.40 -12.58 -22.32
C ALA A 141 28.65 -11.70 -22.25
N ALA A 142 28.91 -10.89 -23.28
CA ALA A 142 30.04 -9.97 -23.34
C ALA A 142 29.99 -8.82 -22.31
N LEU A 143 28.78 -8.48 -21.83
CA LEU A 143 28.59 -7.55 -20.72
C LEU A 143 28.79 -8.22 -19.35
N ASN A 144 28.50 -9.51 -19.22
CA ASN A 144 28.64 -10.27 -17.98
C ASN A 144 30.07 -10.81 -17.76
N GLU A 145 30.89 -10.89 -18.82
CA GLU A 145 32.30 -11.22 -18.70
C GLU A 145 33.02 -10.19 -17.82
N SER A 146 33.64 -10.66 -16.73
CA SER A 146 34.35 -9.79 -15.80
C SER A 146 35.57 -9.18 -16.47
N ARG A 147 35.69 -7.86 -16.38
CA ARG A 147 36.81 -7.10 -16.96
C ARG A 147 37.79 -6.71 -15.87
N SER A 148 39.07 -6.60 -16.21
CA SER A 148 40.09 -6.09 -15.29
C SER A 148 39.78 -4.67 -14.79
N SER A 149 39.04 -3.89 -15.58
CA SER A 149 38.53 -2.57 -15.21
C SER A 149 37.48 -2.60 -14.08
N ASP A 150 36.79 -3.71 -13.85
CA ASP A 150 35.71 -3.78 -12.86
C ASP A 150 36.25 -3.63 -11.43
N LEU A 151 37.51 -4.01 -11.20
CA LEU A 151 38.22 -3.83 -9.93
C LEU A 151 38.55 -2.35 -9.62
N THR A 152 38.47 -1.47 -10.64
CA THR A 152 38.69 -0.03 -10.45
C THR A 152 37.40 0.72 -10.10
N LEU A 153 36.24 0.08 -10.24
CA LEU A 153 34.96 0.64 -9.84
C LEU A 153 34.75 0.39 -8.34
N PRO A 154 34.37 1.41 -7.55
CA PRO A 154 34.10 1.20 -6.13
C PRO A 154 32.87 0.30 -5.95
N THR A 155 33.03 -0.84 -5.28
CA THR A 155 31.95 -1.79 -5.02
C THR A 155 31.44 -1.67 -3.58
N MET A 156 30.12 -1.68 -3.43
CA MET A 156 29.42 -1.70 -2.14
C MET A 156 28.59 -2.98 -1.98
N ASP A 157 29.18 -4.11 -2.38
CA ASP A 157 28.52 -5.41 -2.46
C ASP A 157 27.84 -5.83 -1.16
N ASN A 158 28.52 -5.65 -0.02
CA ASN A 158 27.99 -6.04 1.28
C ASN A 158 26.77 -5.20 1.69
N LEU A 159 26.69 -3.94 1.24
CA LEU A 159 25.54 -3.07 1.51
C LEU A 159 24.36 -3.42 0.59
N LEU A 160 24.63 -3.72 -0.68
CA LEU A 160 23.61 -4.01 -1.69
C LEU A 160 23.03 -5.44 -1.56
N ARG A 161 23.81 -6.39 -1.06
CA ARG A 161 23.35 -7.78 -0.81
C ARG A 161 22.38 -7.88 0.36
N GLY A 162 22.43 -6.92 1.29
CA GLY A 162 21.54 -6.90 2.46
C GLY A 162 20.10 -6.50 2.09
N PRO A 163 19.09 -7.00 2.80
CA PRO A 163 17.73 -6.48 2.67
C PRO A 163 17.70 -5.02 3.15
N LEU A 164 17.06 -4.14 2.38
CA LEU A 164 16.90 -2.72 2.73
C LEU A 164 16.23 -2.52 4.10
N MET A 165 15.36 -3.45 4.50
CA MET A 165 14.75 -3.48 5.82
C MET A 165 14.78 -4.88 6.42
N ARG A 166 15.27 -4.97 7.66
CA ARG A 166 15.11 -6.16 8.48
C ARG A 166 13.68 -6.23 9.01
N GLN A 167 12.98 -7.32 8.72
CA GLN A 167 11.68 -7.59 9.33
C GLN A 167 11.87 -7.95 10.81
N ARG A 168 10.98 -7.44 11.67
CA ARG A 168 11.00 -7.77 13.11
C ARG A 168 10.65 -9.24 13.33
N THR A 169 11.34 -9.89 14.27
CA THR A 169 10.97 -11.24 14.73
C THR A 169 9.63 -11.20 15.47
N PRO A 170 8.89 -12.32 15.59
CA PRO A 170 7.64 -12.36 16.36
C PRO A 170 7.86 -11.91 17.82
N GLU A 171 8.94 -12.36 18.45
CA GLU A 171 9.32 -11.95 19.81
C GLU A 171 9.54 -10.43 19.94
N GLU A 172 10.24 -9.82 18.97
CA GLU A 172 10.44 -8.36 18.95
C GLU A 172 9.12 -7.60 18.80
N LYS A 173 8.15 -8.14 18.04
CA LYS A 173 6.82 -7.54 17.89
C LYS A 173 6.05 -7.62 19.20
N GLU A 174 6.08 -8.77 19.87
CA GLU A 174 5.43 -8.97 21.18
C GLU A 174 5.98 -8.02 22.23
N ILE A 175 7.31 -7.92 22.35
CA ILE A 175 7.96 -6.98 23.29
C ILE A 175 7.55 -5.54 22.99
N LEU A 176 7.49 -5.16 21.71
CA LEU A 176 7.08 -3.82 21.30
C LEU A 176 5.61 -3.56 21.66
N GLU A 177 4.72 -4.52 21.43
CA GLU A 177 3.31 -4.42 21.82
C GLU A 177 3.14 -4.30 23.33
N MET A 178 3.89 -5.07 24.11
CA MET A 178 3.89 -4.96 25.57
C MET A 178 4.34 -3.58 26.05
N LYS A 179 5.41 -3.02 25.46
CA LYS A 179 5.85 -1.64 25.76
C LYS A 179 4.79 -0.61 25.40
N ARG A 180 4.09 -0.78 24.27
CA ARG A 180 2.99 0.11 23.86
C ARG A 180 1.80 0.03 24.82
N LYS A 181 1.42 -1.17 25.24
CA LYS A 181 0.34 -1.40 26.23
C LYS A 181 0.71 -0.75 27.56
N GLN A 182 1.90 -1.01 28.08
CA GLN A 182 2.40 -0.42 29.31
C GLN A 182 2.37 1.12 29.26
N ASN A 183 2.85 1.73 28.17
CA ASN A 183 2.83 3.19 28.03
C ASN A 183 1.40 3.75 28.04
N ARG A 184 0.45 3.06 27.41
CA ARG A 184 -0.97 3.44 27.43
C ARG A 184 -1.55 3.33 28.83
N ASP A 185 -1.29 2.23 29.52
CA ASP A 185 -1.83 1.96 30.85
C ASP A 185 -1.28 2.96 31.87
N VAL A 186 0.02 3.27 31.82
CA VAL A 186 0.64 4.30 32.66
C VAL A 186 0.01 5.67 32.43
N LEU A 187 -0.27 6.03 31.17
CA LEU A 187 -0.90 7.32 30.85
C LEU A 187 -2.34 7.38 31.37
N GLN A 188 -3.10 6.29 31.22
CA GLN A 188 -4.46 6.20 31.78
C GLN A 188 -4.46 6.24 33.30
N LEU A 189 -3.51 5.57 33.94
CA LEU A 189 -3.36 5.55 35.39
C LEU A 189 -3.09 6.98 35.90
N ARG A 190 -2.11 7.69 35.33
CA ARG A 190 -1.82 9.09 35.68
C ARG A 190 -3.01 10.02 35.48
N ALA A 191 -3.79 9.81 34.42
CA ALA A 191 -5.01 10.59 34.18
C ALA A 191 -6.08 10.33 35.25
N LYS A 192 -6.22 9.08 35.71
CA LYS A 192 -7.12 8.71 36.81
C LYS A 192 -6.63 9.29 38.13
N GLU A 193 -5.34 9.20 38.44
CA GLU A 193 -4.76 9.81 39.65
C GLU A 193 -5.05 11.30 39.73
N ARG A 194 -4.80 12.06 38.65
CA ARG A 194 -5.14 13.50 38.59
C ARG A 194 -6.63 13.77 38.82
N LYS A 195 -7.50 12.94 38.26
CA LYS A 195 -8.96 13.06 38.48
C LYS A 195 -9.32 12.79 39.94
N LEU A 196 -8.70 11.80 40.57
CA LEU A 196 -8.90 11.48 41.98
C LEU A 196 -8.37 12.61 42.88
N GLU A 197 -7.19 13.16 42.59
CA GLU A 197 -6.66 14.33 43.31
C GLU A 197 -7.62 15.53 43.21
N ASN A 198 -8.16 15.80 42.02
CA ASN A 198 -9.13 16.88 41.83
C ASN A 198 -10.44 16.62 42.59
N LEU A 199 -10.90 15.37 42.62
CA LEU A 199 -12.07 14.97 43.41
C LEU A 199 -11.78 15.18 44.91
N LEU A 200 -10.60 14.76 45.38
CA LEU A 200 -10.18 14.91 46.77
C LEU A 200 -10.12 16.41 47.16
N LYS A 201 -9.57 17.25 46.29
CA LYS A 201 -9.61 18.72 46.45
C LYS A 201 -11.05 19.24 46.53
N LEU A 202 -11.93 18.78 45.65
CA LEU A 202 -13.34 19.17 45.66
C LEU A 202 -14.03 18.74 46.97
N TYR A 203 -13.75 17.54 47.47
CA TYR A 203 -14.26 17.04 48.74
C TYR A 203 -13.85 17.95 49.90
N HIS A 204 -12.59 18.34 49.98
CA HIS A 204 -12.12 19.26 51.03
C HIS A 204 -12.73 20.67 50.92
N VAL A 205 -13.09 21.12 49.72
CA VAL A 205 -13.78 22.40 49.51
C VAL A 205 -15.31 22.27 49.68
N SER A 206 -15.85 21.05 49.72
CA SER A 206 -17.29 20.82 49.73
C SER A 206 -18.01 21.35 50.97
N ASP A 207 -17.29 21.52 52.08
CA ASP A 207 -17.80 22.15 53.30
C ASP A 207 -18.19 23.62 53.08
N GLU A 208 -17.59 24.30 52.10
CA GLU A 208 -17.93 25.67 51.71
C GLU A 208 -19.09 25.74 50.70
N PHE A 209 -19.48 24.61 50.11
CA PHE A 209 -20.56 24.58 49.12
C PHE A 209 -21.92 24.68 49.80
N ILE A 210 -22.76 25.55 49.25
CA ILE A 210 -24.13 25.75 49.71
C ILE A 210 -25.02 24.75 48.99
N VAL A 211 -25.57 23.79 49.73
CA VAL A 211 -26.47 22.77 49.20
C VAL A 211 -27.91 23.00 49.67
N SER A 212 -28.11 23.43 50.91
CA SER A 212 -29.44 23.71 51.47
C SER A 212 -29.75 25.20 51.57
N GLU A 213 -31.04 25.55 51.56
CA GLU A 213 -31.52 26.93 51.75
C GLU A 213 -31.08 27.50 53.11
N SER A 214 -30.98 26.66 54.14
CA SER A 214 -30.47 27.06 55.46
C SER A 214 -28.98 27.44 55.45
N GLN A 215 -28.16 26.75 54.65
CA GLN A 215 -26.76 27.12 54.43
C GLN A 215 -26.66 28.42 53.62
N LEU A 216 -27.57 28.63 52.67
CA LEU A 216 -27.64 29.85 51.87
C LEU A 216 -27.89 31.07 52.75
N LEU A 217 -28.92 31.03 53.60
CA LEU A 217 -29.25 32.12 54.51
C LEU A 217 -28.09 32.44 55.45
N LYS A 218 -27.47 31.42 56.06
CA LYS A 218 -26.26 31.61 56.90
C LYS A 218 -25.13 32.28 56.13
N LYS A 219 -24.87 31.86 54.89
CA LYS A 219 -23.79 32.46 54.09
C LYS A 219 -24.11 33.89 53.65
N ILE A 220 -25.37 34.19 53.33
CA ILE A 220 -25.85 35.55 53.05
C ILE A 220 -25.60 36.41 54.29
N ASP A 221 -26.05 35.96 55.46
CA ASP A 221 -25.87 36.70 56.71
C ASP A 221 -24.37 36.90 57.02
N GLU A 222 -23.51 35.90 56.82
CA GLU A 222 -22.06 36.03 56.98
C GLU A 222 -21.43 37.04 56.00
N VAL A 223 -21.84 37.04 54.73
CA VAL A 223 -21.27 37.94 53.71
C VAL A 223 -21.76 39.37 53.90
N PHE A 224 -23.04 39.57 54.25
CA PHE A 224 -23.64 40.90 54.42
C PHE A 224 -23.44 41.49 55.82
N ALA A 225 -23.27 40.68 56.88
CA ALA A 225 -22.89 41.18 58.20
C ALA A 225 -21.43 41.65 58.26
N ASN A 226 -20.58 41.14 57.36
CA ASN A 226 -19.22 41.61 57.18
C ASN A 226 -19.16 42.81 56.21
N GLU A 227 -19.71 43.97 56.60
CA GLU A 227 -19.60 45.24 55.84
C GLU A 227 -18.15 45.76 55.69
N SER A 228 -17.16 45.13 56.34
CA SER A 228 -15.72 45.43 56.19
C SER A 228 -15.09 44.77 54.95
N SER A 229 -15.62 45.13 53.78
CA SER A 229 -15.12 44.73 52.46
C SER A 229 -13.75 45.33 52.06
N GLU A 230 -12.92 45.75 53.02
CA GLU A 230 -11.48 46.04 52.76
C GLU A 230 -10.67 44.75 52.53
N ALA A 231 -11.10 43.63 53.13
CA ALA A 231 -10.49 42.32 52.88
C ALA A 231 -10.78 41.77 51.47
N LEU A 232 -11.89 42.19 50.84
CA LEU A 232 -12.22 41.82 49.46
C LEU A 232 -11.40 42.63 48.45
N ARG A 233 -11.16 43.93 48.71
CA ARG A 233 -10.28 44.77 47.89
C ARG A 233 -8.82 44.30 47.90
N THR A 234 -8.33 43.86 49.06
CA THR A 234 -6.96 43.33 49.19
C THR A 234 -6.79 41.96 48.54
N LYS A 235 -7.79 41.07 48.59
CA LYS A 235 -7.71 39.77 47.89
C LYS A 235 -7.80 39.86 46.35
N LEU A 236 -8.50 40.87 45.82
CA LEU A 236 -8.52 41.16 44.37
C LEU A 236 -7.27 41.90 43.88
N SER A 237 -6.54 42.59 44.77
CA SER A 237 -5.33 43.37 44.42
C SER A 237 -4.02 42.57 44.43
N VAL A 238 -4.02 41.30 44.84
CA VAL A 238 -2.82 40.42 44.85
C VAL A 238 -2.71 39.61 43.56
N GLY A 239 -3.09 40.20 42.42
CA GLY A 239 -3.09 39.53 41.11
C GLY A 239 -1.69 39.21 40.55
N ASN A 240 -0.66 39.97 40.94
CA ASN A 240 0.66 39.91 40.27
C ASN A 240 1.87 39.67 41.18
N ALA A 241 1.69 39.47 42.50
CA ALA A 241 2.79 39.25 43.44
C ALA A 241 2.71 37.86 44.10
N LYS A 242 3.57 36.95 43.63
CA LYS A 242 4.12 35.73 44.25
C LYS A 242 3.85 34.40 43.50
N PRO A 243 4.39 34.22 42.28
CA PRO A 243 4.59 32.87 41.73
C PRO A 243 5.45 31.99 42.67
N LYS A 244 6.39 32.58 43.43
CA LYS A 244 7.26 31.83 44.38
C LYS A 244 6.48 31.12 45.49
N SER A 245 5.53 31.78 46.15
CA SER A 245 4.76 31.18 47.26
C SER A 245 3.77 30.12 46.79
N ARG A 246 3.20 30.25 45.59
CA ARG A 246 2.34 29.23 44.99
C ARG A 246 3.15 28.00 44.59
N ASN A 247 4.31 28.20 43.98
CA ASN A 247 5.22 27.11 43.62
C ASN A 247 5.78 26.38 44.84
N GLU A 248 6.09 27.09 45.94
CA GLU A 248 6.54 26.47 47.20
C GLU A 248 5.45 25.59 47.82
N LYS A 249 4.18 26.03 47.80
CA LYS A 249 3.05 25.23 48.28
C LYS A 249 2.79 24.02 47.38
N GLU A 250 2.80 24.20 46.05
CA GLU A 250 2.62 23.09 45.11
C GLU A 250 3.79 22.08 45.18
N MET A 251 5.03 22.54 45.42
CA MET A 251 6.19 21.68 45.66
C MET A 251 6.13 20.97 47.02
N GLY A 252 5.73 21.67 48.08
CA GLY A 252 5.52 21.07 49.39
C GLY A 252 4.44 20.00 49.36
N ASP A 253 3.31 20.29 48.70
CA ASP A 253 2.22 19.35 48.48
C ASP A 253 2.69 18.12 47.68
N ALA A 254 3.51 18.31 46.64
CA ALA A 254 4.06 17.20 45.86
C ALA A 254 5.09 16.34 46.62
N LEU A 255 5.89 16.95 47.50
CA LEU A 255 6.92 16.26 48.27
C LEU A 255 6.35 15.51 49.49
N PHE A 256 5.38 16.10 50.18
CA PHE A 256 4.76 15.51 51.38
C PHE A 256 3.44 14.80 51.08
N GLY A 257 2.98 14.81 49.83
CA GLY A 257 1.72 14.17 49.43
C GLY A 257 0.48 14.81 50.06
N SER A 258 0.55 16.09 50.43
CA SER A 258 -0.53 16.86 51.05
C SER A 258 -1.23 17.77 50.02
N LEU A 259 -2.35 18.39 50.40
CA LEU A 259 -3.13 19.28 49.54
C LEU A 259 -3.34 20.64 50.22
N GLY A 260 -3.21 21.72 49.44
CA GLY A 260 -3.54 23.08 49.87
C GLY A 260 -2.45 23.75 50.70
N GLY A 261 -1.18 23.39 50.50
CA GLY A 261 -0.04 23.88 51.27
C GLY A 261 0.11 23.20 52.63
N GLY A 262 -0.24 21.92 52.73
CA GLY A 262 -0.12 21.12 53.96
C GLY A 262 -1.35 21.07 54.88
N ASN A 263 -2.44 21.74 54.56
CA ASN A 263 -3.63 21.79 55.42
C ASN A 263 -4.52 20.55 55.32
N PHE A 264 -4.48 19.86 54.17
CA PHE A 264 -5.35 18.73 53.90
C PHE A 264 -4.55 17.49 53.50
N VAL A 265 -5.10 16.32 53.85
CA VAL A 265 -4.54 15.00 53.53
C VAL A 265 -4.65 14.76 52.01
N GLY A 266 -3.56 14.37 51.36
CA GLY A 266 -3.53 14.14 49.92
C GLY A 266 -3.66 12.67 49.50
N LEU A 267 -3.70 12.45 48.19
CA LEU A 267 -4.00 11.14 47.61
C LEU A 267 -3.02 10.03 48.02
N PRO A 268 -1.69 10.25 48.11
CA PRO A 268 -0.75 9.21 48.53
C PRO A 268 -1.08 8.65 49.91
N THR A 269 -1.28 9.52 50.90
CA THR A 269 -1.64 9.12 52.26
C THR A 269 -2.97 8.39 52.36
N VAL A 270 -3.98 8.77 51.56
CA VAL A 270 -5.27 8.06 51.50
C VAL A 270 -5.12 6.69 50.85
N LYS A 271 -4.33 6.61 49.77
CA LYS A 271 -4.05 5.37 49.07
C LYS A 271 -3.35 4.37 50.00
N ASP A 272 -2.35 4.83 50.74
CA ASP A 272 -1.58 3.99 51.66
C ASP A 272 -2.40 3.52 52.86
N TYR A 273 -3.33 4.35 53.35
CA TYR A 273 -4.28 3.98 54.38
C TYR A 273 -5.25 2.89 53.89
N VAL A 274 -5.74 2.99 52.65
CA VAL A 274 -6.65 2.00 52.05
C VAL A 274 -5.91 0.71 51.68
N SER A 275 -4.67 0.79 51.20
CA SER A 275 -3.87 -0.40 50.87
C SER A 275 -3.37 -1.15 52.11
N GLY A 276 -3.24 -0.45 53.24
CA GLY A 276 -2.72 -1.02 54.49
C GLY A 276 -1.21 -1.29 54.45
N GLU A 277 -0.52 -0.90 53.38
CA GLU A 277 0.91 -1.13 53.15
C GLU A 277 1.78 -0.45 54.22
N LEU A 278 1.36 0.75 54.68
CA LEU A 278 2.02 1.45 55.79
C LEU A 278 1.95 0.70 57.11
N ASN A 279 0.82 0.03 57.40
CA ASN A 279 0.64 -0.71 58.64
C ASN A 279 1.45 -2.01 58.64
N SER A 280 1.57 -2.68 57.49
CA SER A 280 2.48 -3.82 57.35
C SER A 280 3.94 -3.38 57.49
N PHE A 281 4.32 -2.29 56.83
CA PHE A 281 5.68 -1.76 56.90
C PHE A 281 6.05 -1.31 58.32
N ALA A 282 5.16 -0.61 59.02
CA ALA A 282 5.37 -0.21 60.42
C ALA A 282 5.59 -1.42 61.33
N LYS A 283 4.79 -2.49 61.17
CA LYS A 283 4.96 -3.74 61.93
C LYS A 283 6.29 -4.42 61.62
N GLU A 284 6.73 -4.41 60.37
CA GLU A 284 8.05 -4.95 59.96
C GLU A 284 9.20 -4.15 60.58
N VAL A 285 9.12 -2.82 60.57
CA VAL A 285 10.12 -1.93 61.17
C VAL A 285 10.16 -2.08 62.69
N GLU A 286 9.01 -2.16 63.35
CA GLU A 286 8.93 -2.44 64.80
C GLU A 286 9.53 -3.80 65.15
N ALA A 287 9.24 -4.84 64.36
CA ALA A 287 9.83 -6.16 64.54
C ALA A 287 11.36 -6.13 64.36
N GLN A 288 11.87 -5.41 63.37
CA GLN A 288 13.32 -5.23 63.16
C GLN A 288 13.98 -4.43 64.28
N ASN A 289 13.36 -3.34 64.74
CA ASN A 289 13.87 -2.54 65.86
C ASN A 289 13.89 -3.34 67.16
N GLN A 290 12.85 -4.13 67.44
CA GLN A 290 12.83 -5.04 68.58
C GLN A 290 13.90 -6.13 68.47
N ALA A 291 14.15 -6.65 67.27
CA ALA A 291 15.24 -7.61 67.04
C ALA A 291 16.61 -6.97 67.31
N LEU A 292 16.85 -5.74 66.84
CA LEU A 292 18.09 -5.00 67.08
C LEU A 292 18.29 -4.65 68.58
N ILE A 293 17.22 -4.30 69.29
CA ILE A 293 17.29 -4.03 70.74
C ILE A 293 17.63 -5.32 71.50
N LYS A 294 17.01 -6.45 71.14
CA LYS A 294 17.32 -7.76 71.72
C LYS A 294 18.77 -8.19 71.45
N GLN A 295 19.28 -7.95 70.24
CA GLN A 295 20.69 -8.17 69.92
C GLN A 295 21.61 -7.31 70.78
N LYS A 296 21.34 -6.00 70.91
CA LYS A 296 22.11 -5.11 71.78
C LYS A 296 22.06 -5.51 73.25
N GLN A 297 20.93 -6.00 73.75
CA GLN A 297 20.81 -6.51 75.12
C GLN A 297 21.65 -7.77 75.31
N GLN A 298 21.60 -8.71 74.36
CA GLN A 298 22.45 -9.90 74.36
C GLN A 298 23.94 -9.56 74.27
N ASP A 299 24.31 -8.54 73.49
CA ASP A 299 25.69 -8.06 73.38
C ASP A 299 26.16 -7.35 74.67
N MET A 300 25.27 -6.67 75.40
CA MET A 300 25.60 -6.06 76.70
C MET A 300 25.71 -7.09 77.82
N ASP A 301 24.84 -8.11 77.83
CA ASP A 301 24.86 -9.21 78.80
C ASP A 301 26.06 -10.16 78.59
N THR A 302 26.72 -10.12 77.43
CA THR A 302 27.94 -10.90 77.13
C THR A 302 29.25 -10.16 77.40
N ILE A 303 29.20 -8.87 77.78
CA ILE A 303 30.37 -8.04 78.09
C ILE A 303 30.60 -7.87 79.61
N LEU A 304 29.63 -8.24 80.45
CA LEU A 304 29.75 -8.35 81.91
C LEU A 304 30.09 -9.78 82.35
#